data_AF-A0A1Y1QUS5-F1
#
_entry.id   AF-A0A1Y1QUS5-F1
#
_cell.length_a   1.000
_cell.length_b   1.000
_cell.length_c   1.000
_cell.angle_alpha   90.00
_cell.angle_beta   90.00
_cell.angle_gamma   90.00
#
_symmetry.space_group_name_H-M   'P 1'
#
loop_
_entity.id
_entity.type
_entity.pdbx_description
1 polymer ?
#
loop_
_entity_poly.entity_id
_entity_poly.type
_entity_poly.pdbx_seq_one_letter_code
_entity_poly.pdbx_strand_id
1 'polypeptide(L)'
;MSGGHFDYKQAYLGYIADQLERDIAYNAIPYDAAIVKDGEKYYGHQLQAQTIEFMDDVVGQLRRLENILREYDLAVSGDSCEATFQVRVGIAPSAA
;
A
#
# COMPACT_ATOMS: atom_id res chain seq x y z
N MET A 1 10.46 17.18 -20.75
CA MET A 1 10.98 16.33 -19.67
C MET A 1 9.94 15.25 -19.44
N SER A 2 10.29 14.00 -19.76
CA SER A 2 9.37 12.87 -19.87
C SER A 2 9.01 12.36 -18.48
N GLY A 3 7.95 12.91 -17.88
CA GLY A 3 7.32 12.30 -16.71
C GLY A 3 6.66 10.97 -17.08
N GLY A 4 6.76 9.99 -16.19
CA GLY A 4 5.75 8.94 -16.10
C GLY A 4 6.08 7.57 -16.66
N HIS A 5 7.31 7.04 -16.48
CA HIS A 5 7.53 5.61 -16.75
C HIS A 5 7.23 4.70 -15.53
N PHE A 6 7.36 5.19 -14.30
CA PHE A 6 7.09 4.43 -13.08
C PHE A 6 5.74 4.72 -12.41
N ASP A 7 5.08 5.82 -12.79
CA ASP A 7 3.83 6.31 -12.20
C ASP A 7 2.70 5.27 -12.30
N TYR A 8 2.59 4.56 -13.43
CA TYR A 8 1.55 3.55 -13.64
C TYR A 8 1.69 2.34 -12.70
N LYS A 9 2.92 1.85 -12.49
CA LYS A 9 3.16 0.67 -11.65
C LYS A 9 3.03 1.01 -10.17
N GLN A 10 3.48 2.19 -9.77
CA GLN A 10 3.27 2.72 -8.42
C GLN A 10 1.78 2.89 -8.13
N ALA A 11 1.05 3.55 -9.03
CA ALA A 11 -0.40 3.74 -8.90
C ALA A 11 -1.18 2.42 -8.84
N TYR A 12 -0.74 1.41 -9.59
CA TYR A 12 -1.39 0.09 -9.55
C TYR A 12 -1.21 -0.63 -8.21
N LEU A 13 -0.02 -0.54 -7.59
CA LEU A 13 0.21 -1.09 -6.25
C LEU A 13 -0.63 -0.36 -5.20
N GLY A 14 -0.71 0.97 -5.30
CA GLY A 14 -1.58 1.78 -4.45
C GLY A 14 -3.05 1.38 -4.58
N TYR A 15 -3.53 1.19 -5.81
CA TYR A 15 -4.90 0.74 -6.07
C TYR A 15 -5.22 -0.62 -5.42
N ILE A 16 -4.29 -1.58 -5.48
CA ILE A 16 -4.47 -2.89 -4.83
C ILE A 16 -4.50 -2.72 -3.31
N ALA A 17 -3.61 -1.92 -2.73
CA ALA A 17 -3.59 -1.65 -1.30
C ALA A 17 -4.91 -1.00 -0.84
N ASP A 18 -5.40 0.01 -1.57
CA ASP A 18 -6.67 0.70 -1.28
C ASP A 18 -7.88 -0.26 -1.37
N GLN A 19 -7.84 -1.24 -2.28
CA GLN A 19 -8.88 -2.25 -2.36
C GLN A 19 -8.85 -3.19 -1.16
N LEU A 20 -7.67 -3.68 -0.77
CA LEU A 20 -7.51 -4.55 0.39
C LEU A 20 -7.88 -3.85 1.70
N GLU A 21 -7.51 -2.57 1.87
CA GLU A 21 -7.91 -1.76 3.02
C GLU A 21 -9.43 -1.61 3.11
N ARG A 22 -10.11 -1.41 1.98
CA ARG A 22 -11.58 -1.38 1.93
C ARG A 22 -12.18 -2.73 2.30
N ASP A 23 -11.64 -3.82 1.76
CA ASP A 23 -12.11 -5.16 2.07
C ASP A 23 -11.92 -5.46 3.57
N ILE A 24 -10.77 -5.13 4.17
CA ILE A 24 -10.54 -5.23 5.62
C ILE A 24 -11.59 -4.42 6.39
N ALA A 25 -11.82 -3.16 6.02
CA ALA A 25 -12.78 -2.28 6.69
C ALA A 25 -14.22 -2.83 6.63
N TYR A 26 -14.62 -3.43 5.51
CA TYR A 26 -15.93 -4.07 5.38
C TYR A 26 -16.05 -5.38 6.18
N ASN A 27 -14.95 -6.08 6.40
CA ASN A 27 -14.91 -7.36 7.12
C ASN A 27 -14.67 -7.20 8.64
N ALA A 28 -14.18 -6.05 9.08
CA ALA A 28 -14.03 -5.71 10.50
C ALA A 28 -15.35 -5.31 11.19
N ILE A 29 -16.48 -5.37 10.47
CA ILE A 29 -17.81 -5.03 11.00
C ILE A 29 -18.39 -6.26 11.71
N PRO A 30 -18.78 -6.15 13.00
CA PRO A 30 -19.51 -7.21 13.68
C PRO A 30 -20.78 -7.61 12.93
N TYR A 31 -21.10 -8.90 12.90
CA TYR A 31 -22.26 -9.44 12.17
C TYR A 31 -23.60 -8.78 12.56
N ASP A 32 -23.71 -8.32 13.81
CA ASP A 32 -24.85 -7.61 14.38
C ASP A 32 -24.85 -6.09 14.13
N ALA A 33 -23.75 -5.52 13.66
CA ALA A 33 -23.55 -4.09 13.47
C ALA A 33 -23.69 -3.62 12.01
N ALA A 34 -24.56 -4.27 11.23
CA ALA A 34 -24.78 -3.99 9.81
C ALA A 34 -24.82 -2.48 9.51
N ILE A 35 -23.84 -2.00 8.74
CA ILE A 35 -23.82 -0.61 8.26
C ILE A 35 -24.77 -0.56 7.05
N VAL A 36 -25.98 -0.06 7.26
CA VAL A 36 -26.92 0.23 6.18
C VAL A 36 -26.61 1.64 5.66
N LYS A 37 -25.96 1.74 4.51
CA LYS A 37 -25.85 2.99 3.77
C LYS A 37 -26.71 2.88 2.52
N ASP A 38 -27.71 3.75 2.39
CA ASP A 38 -28.57 3.95 1.21
C ASP A 38 -28.90 2.68 0.39
N GLY A 39 -29.63 1.75 1.01
CA GLY A 39 -30.24 0.63 0.30
C GLY A 39 -29.33 -0.57 0.01
N GLU A 40 -28.03 -0.49 0.30
CA GLU A 40 -27.12 -1.63 0.20
C GLU A 40 -26.97 -2.31 1.57
N LYS A 41 -27.39 -3.58 1.66
CA LYS A 41 -27.07 -4.45 2.79
C LYS A 41 -25.63 -4.95 2.59
N TYR A 42 -24.65 -4.30 3.20
CA TYR A 42 -23.30 -4.85 3.24
C TYR A 42 -23.27 -6.02 4.23
N TYR A 43 -23.18 -7.24 3.70
CA TYR A 43 -22.75 -8.38 4.48
C TYR A 43 -21.23 -8.33 4.49
N GLY A 44 -20.62 -7.99 5.63
CA GLY A 44 -19.19 -8.23 5.79
C GLY A 44 -18.92 -9.68 5.40
N HIS A 45 -18.02 -9.91 4.45
CA HIS A 45 -17.62 -11.28 4.16
C HIS A 45 -17.11 -11.89 5.49
N GLN A 46 -17.41 -13.15 5.75
CA GLN A 46 -17.02 -13.79 7.02
C GLN A 46 -15.55 -14.18 6.95
N LEU A 47 -14.65 -13.23 6.66
CA LEU A 47 -13.23 -13.51 6.70
C LEU A 47 -12.83 -13.78 8.15
N GLN A 48 -12.05 -14.84 8.34
CA GLN A 48 -11.51 -15.18 9.65
C GLN A 48 -10.54 -14.08 10.08
N ALA A 49 -10.41 -13.84 11.39
CA ALA A 49 -9.48 -12.85 11.93
C ALA A 49 -8.05 -13.03 11.38
N GLN A 50 -7.59 -14.28 11.27
CA GLN A 50 -6.30 -14.60 10.68
C GLN A 50 -6.18 -14.19 9.21
N THR A 51 -7.26 -14.25 8.43
CA THR A 51 -7.29 -13.78 7.05
C THR A 51 -7.20 -12.26 6.98
N ILE A 52 -7.88 -11.55 7.89
CA ILE A 52 -7.81 -10.09 7.99
C ILE A 52 -6.40 -9.65 8.36
N GLU A 53 -5.77 -10.31 9.36
CA GLU A 53 -4.37 -10.05 9.74
C GLU A 53 -3.41 -10.29 8.59
N PHE A 54 -3.60 -11.36 7.81
CA PHE A 54 -2.80 -11.61 6.61
C PHE A 54 -2.97 -10.51 5.57
N MET A 55 -4.20 -10.05 5.33
CA MET A 55 -4.46 -8.96 4.38
C MET A 55 -3.81 -7.65 4.84
N ASP A 56 -3.83 -7.35 6.13
CA ASP A 56 -3.18 -6.16 6.71
C ASP A 56 -1.66 -6.19 6.50
N ASP A 57 -1.02 -7.35 6.71
CA ASP A 57 0.41 -7.53 6.42
C ASP A 57 0.72 -7.31 4.93
N VAL A 58 -0.12 -7.83 4.03
CA VAL A 58 0.02 -7.61 2.58
C VAL A 58 -0.10 -6.13 2.22
N VAL A 59 -1.07 -5.40 2.80
CA VAL A 59 -1.20 -3.95 2.62
C VAL A 59 0.09 -3.23 3.03
N GLY A 60 0.63 -3.56 4.21
CA GLY A 60 1.89 -3.00 4.68
C GLY A 60 3.05 -3.24 3.72
N GLN A 61 3.17 -4.44 3.17
CA GLN A 61 4.20 -4.78 2.18
C GLN A 61 4.03 -3.99 0.87
N LEU A 62 2.80 -3.85 0.38
CA LEU A 62 2.50 -3.09 -0.85
C LEU A 62 2.87 -1.60 -0.69
N ARG A 63 2.49 -0.98 0.43
CA ARG A 63 2.84 0.43 0.73
C ARG A 63 4.35 0.62 0.86
N ARG A 64 5.05 -0.35 1.44
CA ARG A 64 6.52 -0.32 1.49
C ARG A 64 7.13 -0.39 0.10
N LEU A 65 6.63 -1.27 -0.76
CA LEU A 65 7.11 -1.40 -2.14
C LEU A 65 6.84 -0.12 -2.94
N GLU A 66 5.67 0.50 -2.76
CA GLU A 66 5.31 1.78 -3.37
C GLU A 66 6.35 2.86 -3.05
N ASN A 67 6.73 2.99 -1.76
CA ASN A 67 7.75 3.93 -1.32
C ASN A 67 9.13 3.63 -1.94
N ILE A 68 9.53 2.35 -2.02
CA ILE A 68 10.80 1.95 -2.64
C ILE A 68 10.84 2.35 -4.11
N LEU A 69 9.75 2.11 -4.86
CA LEU A 69 9.67 2.46 -6.27
C LEU A 69 9.73 3.97 -6.49
N ARG A 70 9.04 4.76 -5.65
CA ARG A 70 9.11 6.22 -5.70
C ARG A 70 10.53 6.73 -5.46
N GLU A 71 11.20 6.22 -4.43
CA GLU A 71 12.57 6.62 -4.10
C GLU A 71 13.58 6.19 -5.17
N TYR A 72 13.38 5.02 -5.80
CA TYR A 72 14.17 4.60 -6.96
C TYR A 72 13.98 5.55 -8.15
N ASP A 73 12.75 5.96 -8.44
CA ASP A 73 12.47 6.92 -9.52
C ASP A 73 13.16 8.27 -9.26
N LEU A 74 13.11 8.77 -8.03
CA LEU A 74 13.84 9.98 -7.61
C LEU A 74 15.36 9.86 -7.70
N ALA A 75 15.92 8.67 -7.43
CA ALA A 75 17.35 8.43 -7.54
C ALA A 75 17.81 8.39 -9.01
N VAL A 76 17.01 7.78 -9.89
CA VAL A 76 17.29 7.71 -11.33
C VAL A 76 17.06 9.06 -12.03
N SER A 77 16.07 9.85 -11.61
CA SER A 77 15.80 11.17 -12.17
C SER A 77 16.88 12.20 -11.84
N GLY A 78 17.75 11.91 -10.86
CA GLY A 78 18.76 12.84 -10.36
C GLY A 78 18.22 13.87 -9.36
N ASP A 79 16.95 13.76 -8.95
CA ASP A 79 16.33 14.64 -7.95
C ASP A 79 16.70 14.25 -6.50
N SER A 80 17.35 13.10 -6.31
CA SER A 80 17.90 12.68 -5.02
C SER A 80 19.27 12.03 -5.16
N CYS A 81 20.17 12.27 -4.20
CA CYS A 81 21.46 11.58 -4.16
C CYS A 81 21.32 10.20 -3.48
N GLU A 82 22.12 9.23 -3.94
CA GLU A 82 22.11 7.83 -3.48
C GLU A 82 22.21 7.68 -1.95
N ALA A 83 23.01 8.52 -1.29
CA ALA A 83 23.13 8.53 0.16
C ALA A 83 21.79 8.85 0.88
N THR A 84 20.97 9.73 0.29
CA THR A 84 19.66 10.09 0.84
C THR A 84 18.61 9.00 0.55
N PHE A 85 18.77 8.25 -0.55
CA PHE A 85 17.96 7.07 -0.85
C PHE A 85 18.17 5.99 0.22
N GLN A 86 19.43 5.58 0.45
CA GLN A 86 19.79 4.51 1.38
C GLN A 86 19.24 4.76 2.80
N VAL A 87 19.38 5.99 3.31
CA VAL A 87 18.84 6.39 4.62
C VAL A 87 17.31 6.30 4.67
N ARG A 88 16.59 6.74 3.64
CA ARG A 88 15.11 6.75 3.62
C ARG A 88 14.48 5.37 3.50
N VAL A 89 15.12 4.45 2.79
CA VAL A 89 14.62 3.07 2.64
C VAL A 89 15.16 2.11 3.72
N GLY A 90 15.95 2.62 4.68
CA GLY A 90 16.49 1.85 5.80
C GLY A 90 17.63 0.90 5.41
N ILE A 91 18.38 1.23 4.36
CA ILE A 91 19.59 0.54 3.95
C ILE A 91 20.78 1.23 4.62
N ALA A 92 21.65 0.47 5.30
CA ALA A 92 22.86 1.04 5.90
C ALA A 92 23.73 1.68 4.80
N PRO A 93 24.17 2.93 4.98
CA PRO A 93 24.98 3.59 3.96
C PRO A 93 26.28 2.81 3.75
N SER A 94 26.63 2.51 2.50
CA SER A 94 27.93 1.91 2.24
C SER A 94 29.01 2.93 2.58
N ALA A 95 29.99 2.53 3.39
CA ALA A 95 31.14 3.37 3.67
C ALA A 95 31.88 3.63 2.35
N ALA A 96 31.92 4.90 1.95
CA ALA A 96 32.72 5.38 0.82
C ALA A 96 34.22 5.31 1.12
#